data_AF-A0A1S1N1P0-F1
#
_entry.id   AF-A0A1S1N1P0-F1
#
_cell.length_a   1.000
_cell.length_b   1.000
_cell.length_c   1.000
_cell.angle_alpha   90.00
_cell.angle_beta   90.00
_cell.angle_gamma   90.00
#
_symmetry.space_group_name_H-M   'P 1'
#
loop_
_entity.id
_entity.type
_entity.pdbx_description
1 polymer ?
#
loop_
_entity_poly.entity_id
_entity_poly.type
_entity_poly.pdbx_seq_one_letter_code
_entity_poly.pdbx_strand_id
1 'polypeptide(L)'
;MCLFSAKLLSSWLQLSIPAPLIGMALMFLLLSSNLLKPQWLAPACAPILKYMALFFIPAGVGIVQYTSLLSTHWPLLLSVLTLVPLTGLCLVGWLAKKVAFYD
;
A
#
# COMPACT_ATOMS: atom_id res chain seq x y z
N MET A 1 -7.48 15.36 -4.92
CA MET A 1 -7.95 16.22 -3.81
C MET A 1 -7.67 15.59 -2.45
N CYS A 2 -8.16 14.39 -2.13
CA CYS A 2 -7.85 13.75 -0.83
C CYS A 2 -6.36 13.57 -0.54
N LEU A 3 -5.53 13.19 -1.53
CA LEU A 3 -4.07 13.10 -1.35
C LEU A 3 -3.41 14.47 -1.08
N PHE A 4 -3.95 15.53 -1.70
CA PHE A 4 -3.45 16.89 -1.50
C PHE A 4 -3.83 17.41 -0.12
N SER A 5 -5.09 17.20 0.30
CA SER A 5 -5.56 17.47 1.67
C SER A 5 -4.78 16.66 2.70
N ALA A 6 -4.46 15.39 2.41
CA ALA A 6 -3.63 14.55 3.27
C ALA A 6 -2.18 15.06 3.38
N LYS A 7 -1.59 15.58 2.30
CA LYS A 7 -0.27 16.23 2.33
C LYS A 7 -0.27 17.52 3.15
N LEU A 8 -1.31 18.33 3.03
CA LEU A 8 -1.52 19.52 3.85
C LEU A 8 -1.71 19.15 5.32
N LEU A 9 -2.50 18.11 5.60
CA LEU A 9 -2.71 17.65 6.97
C LEU A 9 -1.43 17.05 7.56
N SER A 10 -0.66 16.27 6.79
CA SER A 10 0.61 15.71 7.25
C SER A 10 1.67 16.77 7.50
N SER A 11 1.70 17.86 6.70
CA SER A 11 2.64 18.96 6.92
C SER A 11 2.28 19.80 8.14
N TRP A 12 1.00 19.95 8.47
CA TRP A 12 0.54 20.65 9.67
C TRP A 12 0.68 19.81 10.95
N LEU A 13 0.49 18.49 10.86
CA LEU A 13 0.44 17.60 12.03
C LEU A 13 1.78 16.88 12.34
N GLN A 14 2.85 17.12 11.57
CA GLN A 14 4.19 16.52 11.73
C GLN A 14 4.18 14.98 11.90
N LEU A 15 3.16 14.29 11.38
CA LEU A 15 3.07 12.83 11.46
C LEU A 15 4.04 12.21 10.46
N SER A 16 4.91 11.29 10.93
CA SER A 16 5.81 10.49 10.07
C SER A 16 5.10 9.52 9.12
N ILE A 17 3.77 9.54 9.06
CA ILE A 17 2.98 8.63 8.22
C ILE A 17 2.99 9.14 6.77
N PRO A 18 3.32 8.29 5.77
CA PRO A 18 3.20 8.65 4.37
C PRO A 18 1.82 9.21 4.01
N ALA A 19 1.80 10.38 3.36
CA ALA A 19 0.56 11.03 2.92
C ALA A 19 -0.40 10.11 2.11
N PRO A 20 0.06 9.14 1.28
CA PRO A 20 -0.85 8.20 0.61
C PRO A 20 -1.70 7.35 1.56
N LEU A 21 -1.16 6.93 2.72
CA LEU A 21 -1.90 6.15 3.70
C LEU A 21 -3.01 6.98 4.35
N ILE A 22 -2.69 8.24 4.70
CA ILE A 22 -3.66 9.20 5.22
C ILE A 22 -4.75 9.49 4.17
N GLY A 23 -4.36 9.64 2.89
CA GLY A 23 -5.29 9.83 1.79
C GLY A 23 -6.26 8.66 1.60
N MET A 24 -5.78 7.42 1.75
CA MET A 24 -6.61 6.20 1.75
C MET A 24 -7.60 6.18 2.92
N ALA A 25 -7.12 6.45 4.15
CA ALA A 25 -7.98 6.52 5.34
C ALA A 25 -9.05 7.62 5.22
N LEU A 26 -8.67 8.78 4.70
CA LEU A 26 -9.60 9.89 4.47
C LEU A 26 -10.67 9.53 3.42
N MET A 27 -10.27 8.93 2.30
CA MET A 27 -11.22 8.43 1.30
C MET A 27 -12.19 7.40 1.89
N PHE A 28 -11.69 6.49 2.72
CA PHE A 28 -12.53 5.51 3.41
C PHE A 28 -13.57 6.18 4.32
N LEU A 29 -13.18 7.18 5.11
CA LEU A 29 -14.10 7.94 5.98
C LEU A 29 -15.16 8.72 5.18
N LEU A 30 -14.79 9.30 4.03
CA LEU A 30 -15.75 10.01 3.18
C LEU A 30 -16.73 9.05 2.49
N LEU A 31 -16.30 7.83 2.18
CA LEU A 31 -17.17 6.79 1.63
C LEU A 31 -18.09 6.21 2.70
N SER A 32 -17.59 5.99 3.92
CA SER A 32 -18.39 5.46 5.04
C SER A 32 -19.45 6.44 5.51
N SER A 33 -19.18 7.74 5.43
CA SER A 33 -20.15 8.81 5.73
C SER A 33 -21.15 9.08 4.60
N ASN A 34 -21.11 8.33 3.49
CA ASN A 34 -21.97 8.49 2.31
C ASN A 34 -21.89 9.86 1.60
N LEU A 35 -20.98 10.75 2.01
CA LEU A 35 -20.76 12.04 1.34
C LEU A 35 -20.24 11.85 -0.10
N LEU A 36 -19.48 10.78 -0.33
CA LEU A 36 -18.98 10.42 -1.65
C LEU A 36 -19.63 9.12 -2.14
N LYS A 37 -20.38 9.21 -3.24
CA LYS A 37 -20.94 8.03 -3.90
C LYS A 37 -19.86 7.31 -4.73
N PRO A 38 -19.74 5.97 -4.64
CA PRO A 38 -18.69 5.21 -5.36
C PRO A 38 -18.69 5.42 -6.87
N GLN A 39 -19.86 5.68 -7.45
CA GLN A 39 -20.06 5.92 -8.89
C GLN A 39 -19.26 7.12 -9.44
N TRP A 40 -18.89 8.09 -8.59
CA TRP A 40 -18.08 9.24 -9.00
C TRP A 40 -16.59 8.90 -9.06
N LEU A 41 -16.16 7.88 -8.31
CA LEU A 41 -14.77 7.45 -8.22
C LEU A 41 -14.42 6.40 -9.29
N ALA A 42 -15.37 5.52 -9.61
CA ALA A 42 -15.22 4.48 -10.62
C ALA A 42 -14.64 4.95 -11.98
N PRO A 43 -15.13 6.04 -12.62
CA PRO A 43 -14.60 6.48 -13.91
C PRO A 43 -13.16 6.97 -13.84
N ALA A 44 -12.71 7.51 -12.70
CA ALA A 44 -11.34 7.95 -12.49
C ALA A 44 -10.39 6.76 -12.23
N CYS A 45 -10.84 5.75 -11.49
CA CYS A 45 -10.02 4.57 -11.18
C CYS A 45 -9.91 3.58 -12.34
N ALA A 46 -10.95 3.43 -13.16
CA ALA A 46 -11.00 2.48 -14.27
C ALA A 46 -9.79 2.52 -15.23
N PRO A 47 -9.35 3.68 -15.76
CA PRO A 47 -8.18 3.73 -16.62
C PRO A 47 -6.88 3.37 -15.89
N ILE A 48 -6.71 3.83 -14.65
CA ILE A 48 -5.52 3.53 -13.83
C ILE A 48 -5.41 2.02 -13.55
N LEU A 49 -6.53 1.37 -13.21
CA LEU A 49 -6.57 -0.07 -13.02
C LEU A 49 -6.28 -0.81 -14.33
N LYS A 50 -6.86 -0.35 -15.45
CA LYS A 50 -6.63 -0.92 -16.78
C LYS A 50 -5.15 -0.89 -17.19
N TYR A 51 -4.43 0.17 -16.83
CA TYR A 51 -3.01 0.34 -17.15
C TYR A 51 -2.08 0.04 -15.97
N MET A 52 -2.56 -0.62 -14.90
CA MET A 52 -1.78 -0.89 -13.69
C MET A 52 -0.48 -1.68 -14.01
N ALA A 53 -0.53 -2.57 -14.99
CA ALA A 53 0.63 -3.31 -15.48
C ALA A 53 1.80 -2.39 -15.89
N LEU A 54 1.51 -1.21 -16.49
CA LEU A 54 2.55 -0.26 -16.88
C LEU A 54 3.34 0.29 -15.69
N PHE A 55 2.71 0.45 -14.53
CA PHE A 55 3.39 0.92 -13.31
C PHE A 55 4.34 -0.13 -12.72
N PHE A 56 4.17 -1.40 -13.04
CA PHE A 56 5.11 -2.45 -12.64
C PHE A 56 6.32 -2.58 -13.57
N ILE A 57 6.27 -2.01 -14.78
CA ILE A 57 7.38 -2.07 -15.73
C ILE A 57 8.65 -1.42 -15.14
N PRO A 58 8.62 -0.17 -14.60
CA PRO A 58 9.79 0.44 -13.96
C PRO A 58 10.36 -0.39 -12.80
N ALA A 59 9.49 -1.00 -11.99
CA ALA A 59 9.91 -1.87 -10.89
C ALA A 59 10.59 -3.15 -11.41
N GLY A 60 10.04 -3.75 -12.47
CA GLY A 60 10.60 -4.94 -13.11
C GLY A 60 11.95 -4.70 -13.76
N VAL A 61 12.10 -3.62 -14.55
CA VAL A 61 13.38 -3.30 -15.20
C VAL A 61 14.49 -2.99 -14.18
N GLY A 62 14.12 -2.41 -13.02
CA GLY A 62 15.05 -2.22 -11.91
C GLY A 62 15.63 -3.55 -11.41
N ILE A 63 14.81 -4.60 -11.30
CA ILE A 63 15.29 -5.93 -10.88
C ILE A 63 16.21 -6.55 -11.94
N VAL A 64 15.88 -6.40 -13.22
CA VAL A 64 16.68 -6.96 -14.33
C VAL A 64 18.11 -6.37 -14.33
N GLN A 65 18.27 -5.10 -13.97
CA GLN A 65 19.56 -4.43 -13.87
C GLN A 65 20.50 -5.09 -12.84
N TYR A 66 19.96 -5.73 -11.79
CA TYR A 66 20.72 -6.37 -10.72
C TYR A 66 20.68 -7.91 -10.80
N THR A 67 20.40 -8.48 -11.97
CA THR A 67 20.30 -9.94 -12.18
C THR A 67 21.56 -10.71 -11.81
N SER A 68 22.74 -10.15 -12.02
CA SER A 68 24.03 -10.75 -11.63
C SER A 68 24.20 -10.87 -10.11
N LEU A 69 23.70 -9.89 -9.37
CA LEU A 69 23.70 -9.92 -7.91
C LEU A 69 22.64 -10.90 -7.38
N LEU A 70 21.52 -11.00 -8.10
CA LEU A 70 20.41 -11.91 -7.80
C LEU A 70 20.82 -13.38 -7.93
N SER A 71 21.56 -13.74 -8.98
CA SER A 71 22.02 -15.13 -9.20
C SER A 71 23.01 -15.57 -8.12
N THR A 72 23.83 -14.65 -7.62
CA THR A 72 24.83 -14.93 -6.57
C THR A 72 24.17 -15.19 -5.21
N HIS A 73 23.07 -14.50 -4.88
CA HIS A 73 22.42 -14.56 -3.58
C HIS A 73 20.97 -15.10 -3.61
N TRP A 74 20.63 -15.90 -4.62
CA TRP A 74 19.27 -16.39 -4.83
C TRP A 74 18.65 -17.13 -3.62
N PRO A 75 19.37 -17.94 -2.81
CA PRO A 75 18.76 -18.66 -1.69
C PRO A 75 18.38 -17.70 -0.56
N LEU A 76 19.24 -16.71 -0.30
CA LEU A 76 19.01 -15.69 0.71
C LEU A 76 17.82 -14.80 0.32
N LEU A 77 17.75 -14.39 -0.96
CA LEU A 77 16.65 -13.59 -1.47
C LEU A 77 15.30 -14.30 -1.33
N LEU A 78 15.25 -15.60 -1.68
CA LEU A 78 14.04 -16.43 -1.56
C LEU A 78 13.58 -16.56 -0.11
N SER A 79 14.52 -16.77 0.82
CA SER A 79 14.22 -16.87 2.24
C SER A 79 13.63 -15.56 2.80
N VAL A 80 14.18 -14.40 2.42
CA VAL A 80 13.69 -13.10 2.87
C VAL A 80 12.32 -12.78 2.26
N LEU A 81 12.13 -13.05 0.97
CA LEU A 81 10.85 -12.81 0.28
C LEU A 81 9.70 -13.63 0.86
N THR A 82 9.98 -14.79 1.44
CA THR A 82 8.96 -15.68 2.01
C THR A 82 8.79 -15.42 3.51
N LEU A 83 9.88 -15.46 4.27
CA LEU A 83 9.83 -15.38 5.73
C LEU A 83 9.36 -14.00 6.22
N VAL A 84 9.79 -12.89 5.59
CA VAL A 84 9.43 -11.55 6.08
C VAL A 84 7.92 -11.27 5.92
N PRO A 85 7.29 -11.49 4.76
CA PRO A 85 5.84 -11.32 4.63
C PRO A 85 5.05 -12.34 5.45
N LEU A 86 5.49 -13.60 5.53
CA LEU A 86 4.82 -14.64 6.33
C LEU A 86 4.80 -14.26 7.81
N THR A 87 5.94 -13.87 8.36
CA THR A 87 6.04 -13.45 9.76
C THR A 87 5.24 -12.18 10.02
N GLY A 88 5.32 -11.18 9.13
CA GLY A 88 4.53 -9.96 9.23
C GLY A 88 3.02 -10.22 9.23
N LEU A 89 2.52 -11.02 8.28
CA LEU A 89 1.11 -11.39 8.20
C LEU A 89 0.67 -12.21 9.42
N CYS A 90 1.50 -13.15 9.87
CA CYS A 90 1.22 -13.96 11.05
C CYS A 90 1.12 -13.09 12.31
N LEU A 91 2.06 -12.14 12.48
CA LEU A 91 2.12 -11.26 13.65
C LEU A 91 0.96 -10.25 13.67
N VAL A 92 0.65 -9.62 12.52
CA VAL A 92 -0.51 -8.73 12.38
C VAL A 92 -1.81 -9.51 12.60
N GLY A 93 -1.94 -10.71 12.03
CA GLY A 93 -3.10 -11.57 12.24
C GLY A 93 -3.29 -11.98 13.70
N TRP A 94 -2.20 -12.29 14.40
CA TRP A 94 -2.24 -12.64 15.82
C TRP A 94 -2.61 -11.45 16.71
N LEU A 95 -2.06 -10.27 16.42
CA LEU A 95 -2.42 -9.01 17.10
C LEU A 95 -3.89 -8.64 16.84
N ALA A 96 -4.35 -8.74 15.60
CA ALA A 96 -5.75 -8.48 15.24
C ALA A 96 -6.70 -9.41 15.98
N LYS A 97 -6.36 -10.71 16.08
CA LYS A 97 -7.12 -11.67 16.89
C LYS A 97 -7.13 -11.28 18.36
N LYS A 98 -6.00 -10.85 18.93
CA LYS A 98 -5.90 -10.48 20.35
C LYS A 98 -6.68 -9.19 20.68
N VAL A 99 -6.69 -8.21 19.77
CA VAL A 99 -7.48 -6.98 19.92
C VAL A 99 -8.97 -7.25 19.79
N ALA A 100 -9.38 -8.12 18.85
CA ALA A 100 -10.78 -8.50 18.67
C ALA A 100 -11.37 -9.36 19.82
N PHE A 101 -10.55 -9.82 20.77
CA PHE A 101 -10.99 -10.53 21.99
C PHE A 101 -11.16 -9.57 23.20
N TYR A 102 -10.94 -8.27 23.03
CA TYR A 102 -11.13 -7.24 24.07
C TYR A 102 -12.37 -6.33 23.81
N ASP A 103 -13.06 -6.52 22.68
CA ASP A 103 -14.43 -6.03 22.44
C ASP A 103 -15.45 -7.15 22.75
#